data_AF-A0A9E3QW52-F1
#
_entry.id   AF-A0A9E3QW52-F1
#
_cell.length_a   1.000
_cell.length_b   1.000
_cell.length_c   1.000
_cell.angle_alpha   90.00
_cell.angle_beta   90.00
_cell.angle_gamma   90.00
#
_symmetry.space_group_name_H-M   'P 1'
#
loop_
_entity.id
_entity.type
_entity.pdbx_description
1 polymer ?
#
loop_
_entity_poly.entity_id
_entity_poly.type
_entity_poly.pdbx_seq_one_letter_code
_entity_poly.pdbx_strand_id
1 'polypeptide(L)'
;MAAPAVSNELQRLWFATLKRDWSSLAVLPAHAGGSAAQVAKSLAQIAAIHKDSPIKLISAEGADLQGASRLIIDMTTHVASGGLAIVLLDSVISNPAGIPVALAADAALLCVQLGDSDLESSKRTLDLVGASRFVGAVTL
;
A
#
# COMPACT_ATOMS: atom_id res chain seq x y z
N MET A 1 -10.17 -9.69 25.43
CA MET A 1 -10.44 -8.88 24.22
C MET A 1 -10.22 -9.77 23.01
N ALA A 2 -11.28 -10.21 22.33
CA ALA A 2 -11.15 -10.99 21.11
C ALA A 2 -10.64 -10.08 19.99
N ALA A 3 -9.62 -10.52 19.23
CA ALA A 3 -9.21 -9.81 18.04
C ALA A 3 -10.42 -9.69 17.08
N PRO A 4 -10.66 -8.52 16.46
CA PRO A 4 -11.73 -8.41 15.47
C PRO A 4 -11.50 -9.48 14.41
N ALA A 5 -12.52 -10.28 14.11
CA ALA A 5 -12.44 -11.28 13.06
C ALA A 5 -12.08 -10.57 11.76
N VAL A 6 -10.87 -10.81 11.25
CA VAL A 6 -10.44 -10.20 10.00
C VAL A 6 -11.35 -10.73 8.89
N SER A 7 -11.94 -9.82 8.09
CA SER A 7 -12.86 -10.20 7.01
C SER A 7 -12.20 -11.21 6.06
N ASN A 8 -12.93 -12.29 5.72
CA ASN A 8 -12.50 -13.30 4.75
C ASN A 8 -12.10 -12.68 3.40
N GLU A 9 -12.69 -11.54 3.02
CA GLU A 9 -12.38 -10.83 1.79
C GLU A 9 -10.98 -10.22 1.82
N LEU A 10 -10.59 -9.64 2.96
CA LEU A 10 -9.26 -9.08 3.14
C LEU A 10 -8.19 -10.17 3.23
N GLN A 11 -8.53 -11.33 3.78
CA GLN A 11 -7.64 -12.51 3.72
C GLN A 11 -7.46 -12.99 2.29
N ARG A 12 -8.54 -13.07 1.49
CA ARG A 12 -8.44 -13.40 0.06
C ARG A 12 -7.62 -12.36 -0.70
N LEU A 13 -7.80 -11.08 -0.40
CA LEU A 13 -7.01 -9.99 -0.97
C LEU A 13 -5.52 -10.16 -0.65
N TRP A 14 -5.18 -10.40 0.62
CA TRP A 14 -3.81 -10.71 1.03
C TRP A 14 -3.21 -11.87 0.25
N PHE A 15 -3.90 -13.01 0.17
CA PHE A 15 -3.40 -14.15 -0.60
C PHE A 15 -3.31 -13.86 -2.11
N ALA A 16 -4.17 -12.99 -2.64
CA ALA A 16 -4.09 -12.55 -4.03
C ALA A 16 -2.85 -11.68 -4.28
N THR A 17 -2.45 -10.81 -3.35
CA THR A 17 -1.22 -10.01 -3.50
C THR A 17 0.03 -10.89 -3.48
N LEU A 18 0.03 -11.99 -2.72
CA LEU A 18 1.14 -12.94 -2.63
C LEU A 18 1.35 -13.81 -3.89
N LYS A 19 0.51 -13.69 -4.91
CA LYS A 19 0.75 -14.35 -6.22
C LYS A 19 1.93 -13.74 -6.98
N ARG A 20 2.38 -12.56 -6.57
CA ARG A 20 3.65 -11.95 -6.99
C ARG A 20 4.61 -11.98 -5.82
N ASP A 21 5.89 -12.19 -6.11
CA ASP A 21 6.96 -12.03 -5.13
C ASP A 21 7.18 -10.55 -4.85
N TRP A 22 6.89 -10.13 -3.62
CA TRP A 22 7.16 -8.79 -3.12
C TRP A 22 7.51 -8.86 -1.63
N SER A 23 8.36 -7.92 -1.19
CA SER A 23 8.70 -7.73 0.22
C SER A 23 8.28 -6.35 0.72
N SER A 24 7.98 -5.42 -0.19
CA SER A 24 7.36 -4.13 0.07
C SER A 24 6.10 -3.90 -0.79
N LEU A 25 4.99 -3.54 -0.15
CA LEU A 25 3.72 -3.24 -0.81
C LEU A 25 3.24 -1.83 -0.48
N ALA A 26 3.20 -0.96 -1.48
CA ALA A 26 2.56 0.35 -1.38
C ALA A 26 1.04 0.20 -1.49
N VAL A 27 0.28 0.84 -0.61
CA VAL A 27 -1.18 0.86 -0.62
C VAL A 27 -1.63 2.31 -0.70
N LEU A 28 -2.36 2.65 -1.76
CA LEU A 28 -2.70 4.03 -2.07
C LEU A 28 -4.11 4.16 -2.66
N PRO A 29 -4.81 5.28 -2.40
CA PRO A 29 -6.11 5.56 -2.99
C PRO A 29 -5.99 5.94 -4.47
N ALA A 30 -7.03 5.67 -5.24
CA ALA A 30 -7.09 5.92 -6.69
C ALA A 30 -7.38 7.38 -7.08
N HIS A 31 -7.96 8.16 -6.17
CA HIS A 31 -8.40 9.52 -6.40
C HIS A 31 -7.94 10.45 -5.27
N ALA A 32 -7.96 11.76 -5.51
CA ALA A 32 -7.62 12.75 -4.50
C ALA A 32 -8.67 12.77 -3.37
N GLY A 33 -8.23 12.79 -2.11
CA GLY A 33 -9.13 12.79 -0.94
C GLY A 33 -9.57 11.40 -0.45
N GLY A 34 -9.32 10.35 -1.23
CA GLY A 34 -9.53 8.97 -0.78
C GLY A 34 -8.52 8.53 0.30
N SER A 35 -8.83 7.45 1.02
CA SER A 35 -7.93 6.86 2.01
C SER A 35 -7.76 5.36 1.79
N ALA A 36 -6.52 4.88 1.93
CA ALA A 36 -6.17 3.47 1.91
C ALA A 36 -5.87 2.91 3.32
N ALA A 37 -6.05 3.72 4.37
CA ALA A 37 -5.53 3.43 5.71
C ALA A 37 -6.11 2.14 6.32
N GLN A 38 -7.41 1.92 6.15
CA GLN A 38 -8.08 0.73 6.68
C GLN A 38 -7.57 -0.54 6.01
N VAL A 39 -7.42 -0.52 4.67
CA VAL A 39 -6.87 -1.65 3.90
C VAL A 39 -5.45 -1.95 4.34
N ALA A 40 -4.57 -0.93 4.40
CA ALA A 40 -3.18 -1.12 4.79
C ALA A 40 -3.04 -1.71 6.20
N LYS A 41 -3.82 -1.21 7.18
CA LYS A 41 -3.85 -1.75 8.55
C LYS A 41 -4.34 -3.19 8.60
N SER A 42 -5.42 -3.51 7.89
CA SER A 42 -5.94 -4.87 7.86
C SER A 42 -4.99 -5.84 7.18
N LEU A 43 -4.35 -5.46 6.07
CA LEU A 43 -3.33 -6.30 5.42
C LEU A 43 -2.15 -6.56 6.36
N ALA A 44 -1.68 -5.54 7.10
CA ALA A 44 -0.61 -5.71 8.07
C ALA A 44 -1.00 -6.66 9.22
N GLN A 45 -2.24 -6.59 9.70
CA GLN A 45 -2.75 -7.51 10.72
C GLN A 45 -2.81 -8.95 10.20
N ILE A 46 -3.28 -9.17 8.97
CA ILE A 46 -3.33 -10.50 8.35
C ILE A 46 -1.91 -11.03 8.14
N ALA A 47 -1.02 -10.20 7.61
CA ALA A 47 0.38 -10.57 7.39
C ALA A 47 1.04 -11.02 8.70
N ALA A 48 0.81 -10.31 9.81
CA ALA A 48 1.36 -10.65 11.12
C ALA A 48 0.85 -11.99 11.69
N ILE A 49 -0.31 -12.47 11.23
CA ILE A 49 -0.87 -13.77 11.62
C ILE A 49 -0.28 -14.91 10.77
N HIS A 50 0.00 -14.65 9.48
CA HIS A 50 0.30 -15.69 8.49
C HIS A 50 1.78 -15.80 8.09
N LYS A 51 2.63 -14.82 8.41
CA LYS A 51 4.06 -14.81 8.08
C LYS A 51 4.90 -14.88 9.35
N ASP A 52 5.97 -15.69 9.30
CA ASP A 52 7.02 -15.69 10.32
C ASP A 52 7.97 -14.47 10.21
N SER A 53 7.97 -13.79 9.06
CA SER A 53 8.77 -12.57 8.84
C SER A 53 8.22 -11.36 9.61
N PRO A 54 9.07 -10.49 10.16
CA PRO A 54 8.60 -9.29 10.86
C PRO A 54 7.90 -8.34 9.87
N ILE A 55 6.65 -8.00 10.19
CA ILE A 55 5.83 -7.08 9.39
C ILE A 55 5.95 -5.66 9.94
N LYS A 56 6.19 -4.68 9.06
CA LYS A 56 6.20 -3.26 9.42
C LYS A 56 5.17 -2.50 8.58
N LEU A 57 4.24 -1.83 9.24
CA LEU A 57 3.37 -0.84 8.62
C LEU A 57 4.05 0.54 8.71
N ILE A 58 4.28 1.17 7.57
CA ILE A 58 4.88 2.50 7.44
C ILE A 58 3.82 3.44 6.90
N SER A 59 3.53 4.56 7.57
CA SER A 59 2.67 5.61 7.00
C SER A 59 3.52 6.70 6.39
N ALA A 60 3.22 7.03 5.14
CA ALA A 60 3.76 8.18 4.40
C ALA A 60 2.71 9.28 4.20
N GLU A 61 1.57 9.20 4.89
CA GLU A 61 0.54 10.23 4.82
C GLU A 61 1.12 11.58 5.31
N GLY A 62 0.87 12.64 4.56
CA GLY A 62 1.38 13.99 4.83
C GLY A 62 2.90 14.15 4.71
N ALA A 63 3.63 13.15 4.20
CA ALA A 63 5.08 13.25 4.05
C ALA A 63 5.45 14.31 3.01
N ASP A 64 6.48 15.10 3.32
CA ASP A 64 7.18 15.94 2.34
C ASP A 64 8.29 15.13 1.63
N LEU A 65 9.05 15.77 0.74
CA LEU A 65 10.12 15.10 -0.01
C LEU A 65 11.24 14.54 0.89
N GLN A 66 11.56 15.23 1.99
CA GLN A 66 12.57 14.75 2.93
C GLN A 66 12.05 13.55 3.73
N GLY A 67 10.79 13.60 4.15
CA GLY A 67 10.07 12.50 4.79
C GLY A 67 10.00 11.28 3.89
N ALA A 68 9.62 11.45 2.62
CA ALA A 68 9.58 10.38 1.62
C ALA A 68 10.93 9.66 1.50
N SER A 69 12.03 10.41 1.45
CA SER A 69 13.38 9.84 1.36
C SER A 69 13.73 8.98 2.59
N ARG A 70 13.37 9.44 3.80
CA ARG A 70 13.57 8.66 5.03
C ARG A 70 12.71 7.40 5.05
N LEU A 71 11.46 7.50 4.61
CA LEU A 71 10.54 6.37 4.55
C LEU A 71 11.02 5.29 3.56
N ILE A 72 11.61 5.68 2.43
CA ILE A 72 12.24 4.75 1.50
C ILE A 72 13.39 4.00 2.19
N ILE A 73 14.29 4.71 2.87
CA ILE A 73 15.42 4.09 3.60
C ILE A 73 14.90 3.11 4.67
N ASP A 74 13.92 3.52 5.46
CA ASP A 74 13.30 2.68 6.50
C ASP A 74 12.66 1.41 5.92
N MET A 75 11.96 1.55 4.79
CA MET A 75 11.35 0.43 4.07
C MET A 75 12.41 -0.53 3.55
N THR A 76 13.39 -0.04 2.81
CA THR A 76 14.42 -0.88 2.18
C THR A 76 15.29 -1.58 3.22
N THR A 77 15.59 -0.91 4.33
CA THR A 77 16.39 -1.49 5.43
C THR A 77 15.64 -2.64 6.12
N HIS A 78 14.33 -2.45 6.36
CA HIS A 78 13.48 -3.49 6.94
C HIS A 78 13.37 -4.70 6.02
N VAL A 79 13.17 -4.47 4.72
CA VAL A 79 13.10 -5.53 3.71
C VAL A 79 14.44 -6.27 3.58
N ALA A 80 15.56 -5.54 3.54
CA ALA A 80 16.89 -6.15 3.47
C ALA A 80 17.22 -7.01 4.70
N SER A 81 16.57 -6.76 5.84
CA SER A 81 16.71 -7.56 7.06
C SER A 81 15.81 -8.81 7.07
N GLY A 82 15.14 -9.12 5.96
CA GLY A 82 14.22 -10.25 5.82
C GLY A 82 12.79 -9.97 6.30
N GLY A 83 12.47 -8.69 6.57
CA GLY A 83 11.14 -8.25 6.92
C GLY A 83 10.24 -7.99 5.70
N LEU A 84 8.95 -7.79 5.97
CA LEU A 84 7.98 -7.38 4.96
C LEU A 84 7.38 -6.02 5.36
N ALA A 85 7.32 -5.10 4.40
CA ALA A 85 6.83 -3.75 4.61
C ALA A 85 5.49 -3.52 3.88
N ILE A 86 4.53 -2.92 4.58
CA ILE A 86 3.33 -2.35 3.97
C ILE A 86 3.42 -0.84 4.16
N VAL A 87 3.32 -0.09 3.07
CA VAL A 87 3.47 1.36 3.07
C VAL A 87 2.15 2.01 2.70
N LEU A 88 1.56 2.73 3.63
CA LEU A 88 0.36 3.54 3.40
C LEU A 88 0.77 4.87 2.78
N LEU A 89 0.20 5.20 1.63
CA LEU A 89 0.38 6.49 0.96
C LEU A 89 -0.94 7.26 0.90
N ASP A 90 -0.83 8.59 0.88
CA ASP A 90 -1.89 9.46 0.37
C ASP A 90 -2.12 9.21 -1.13
N SER A 91 -3.15 9.86 -1.68
CA SER A 91 -3.27 9.99 -3.13
C SER A 91 -2.04 10.72 -3.70
N VAL A 92 -1.35 10.07 -4.63
CA VAL A 92 -0.22 10.68 -5.36
C VAL A 92 -0.65 11.85 -6.25
N ILE A 93 -1.96 12.01 -6.49
CA ILE A 93 -2.54 13.16 -7.19
C ILE A 93 -2.47 14.41 -6.30
N SER A 94 -2.82 14.28 -5.01
CA SER A 94 -2.80 15.38 -4.05
C SER A 94 -1.47 15.54 -3.31
N ASN A 95 -0.71 14.46 -3.14
CA ASN A 95 0.60 14.47 -2.50
C ASN A 95 1.64 13.71 -3.35
N PRO A 96 2.31 14.40 -4.28
CA PRO A 96 3.31 13.79 -5.17
C PRO A 96 4.55 13.22 -4.45
N ALA A 97 4.80 13.57 -3.19
CA ALA A 97 5.91 13.01 -2.42
C ALA A 97 5.79 11.49 -2.22
N GLY A 98 4.59 10.92 -2.36
CA GLY A 98 4.37 9.47 -2.33
C GLY A 98 4.84 8.72 -3.58
N ILE A 99 5.04 9.40 -4.72
CA ILE A 99 5.48 8.77 -5.98
C ILE A 99 6.82 8.03 -5.82
N PRO A 100 7.92 8.66 -5.35
CA PRO A 100 9.19 7.95 -5.17
C PRO A 100 9.08 6.79 -4.17
N VAL A 101 8.21 6.88 -3.16
CA VAL A 101 7.98 5.80 -2.21
C VAL A 101 7.30 4.61 -2.90
N ALA A 102 6.27 4.86 -3.72
CA ALA A 102 5.60 3.83 -4.51
C ALA A 102 6.53 3.18 -5.55
N LEU A 103 7.43 3.96 -6.16
CA LEU A 103 8.43 3.46 -7.11
C LEU A 103 9.54 2.64 -6.44
N ALA A 104 9.85 2.92 -5.17
CA ALA A 104 10.81 2.15 -4.40
C ALA A 104 10.21 0.84 -3.87
N ALA A 105 8.88 0.73 -3.77
CA ALA A 105 8.22 -0.51 -3.40
C ALA A 105 8.24 -1.53 -4.55
N ASP A 106 8.25 -2.82 -4.19
CA ASP A 106 8.24 -3.94 -5.14
C ASP A 106 6.88 -4.04 -5.87
N ALA A 107 5.81 -3.72 -5.14
CA ALA A 107 4.44 -3.83 -5.61
C ALA A 107 3.56 -2.68 -5.09
N ALA A 108 2.44 -2.43 -5.78
CA ALA A 108 1.42 -1.48 -5.39
C ALA A 108 0.01 -2.09 -5.40
N LEU A 109 -0.86 -1.66 -4.49
CA LEU A 109 -2.27 -2.00 -4.42
C LEU A 109 -3.11 -0.72 -4.49
N LEU A 110 -3.99 -0.64 -5.49
CA LEU A 110 -4.87 0.50 -5.68
C LEU A 110 -6.18 0.34 -4.89
N CYS A 111 -6.53 1.32 -4.05
CA CYS A 111 -7.80 1.37 -3.34
C CYS A 111 -8.77 2.31 -4.07
N VAL A 112 -9.88 1.75 -4.56
CA VAL A 112 -10.88 2.45 -5.39
C VAL A 112 -12.15 2.62 -4.57
N GLN A 113 -12.47 3.84 -4.17
CA GLN A 113 -13.72 4.14 -3.49
C GLN A 113 -14.87 4.25 -4.50
N LEU A 114 -15.91 3.43 -4.32
CA LEU A 114 -17.06 3.43 -5.23
C LEU A 114 -17.86 4.74 -5.08
N GLY A 115 -18.22 5.35 -6.22
CA GLY A 115 -18.97 6.61 -6.25
C GLY A 115 -18.12 7.87 -6.20
N ASP A 116 -16.94 7.81 -5.57
CA ASP A 116 -16.01 8.95 -5.46
C ASP A 116 -14.80 8.85 -6.41
N SER A 117 -14.35 7.63 -6.73
CA SER A 117 -13.25 7.42 -7.67
C SER A 117 -13.75 7.42 -9.11
N ASP A 118 -13.24 8.34 -9.92
CA ASP A 118 -13.45 8.31 -11.36
C ASP A 118 -12.33 7.53 -12.09
N LEU A 119 -12.63 7.11 -13.32
CA LEU A 119 -11.71 6.32 -14.13
C LEU A 119 -10.47 7.12 -14.57
N GLU A 120 -10.59 8.44 -14.75
CA GLU A 120 -9.49 9.30 -15.15
C GLU A 120 -8.46 9.45 -14.03
N SER A 121 -8.90 9.74 -12.80
CA SER A 121 -8.05 9.78 -11.60
C SER A 121 -7.34 8.45 -11.38
N SER A 122 -8.06 7.33 -11.55
CA SER A 122 -7.49 5.99 -11.42
C SER A 122 -6.38 5.75 -12.46
N LYS A 123 -6.64 6.09 -13.74
CA LYS A 123 -5.64 5.99 -14.82
C LYS A 123 -4.42 6.86 -14.55
N ARG A 124 -4.64 8.11 -14.12
CA ARG A 124 -3.56 9.04 -13.80
C ARG A 124 -2.67 8.52 -12.67
N THR A 125 -3.26 7.92 -11.64
CA THR A 125 -2.51 7.26 -10.56
C THR A 125 -1.66 6.11 -11.08
N LEU A 126 -2.22 5.28 -11.97
CA LEU A 126 -1.48 4.19 -12.62
C LEU A 126 -0.32 4.72 -13.48
N ASP A 127 -0.50 5.83 -14.20
CA ASP A 127 0.53 6.43 -15.04
C ASP A 127 1.69 7.01 -14.21
N LEU A 128 1.37 7.66 -13.08
CA LEU A 128 2.38 8.26 -12.19
C LEU A 128 3.24 7.22 -11.47
N VAL A 129 2.64 6.10 -11.05
CA VAL A 129 3.33 5.03 -10.29
C VAL A 129 3.90 3.95 -11.22
N GLY A 130 3.31 3.79 -12.41
CA GLY A 130 3.60 2.73 -13.36
C GLY A 130 2.66 1.53 -13.19
N ALA A 131 1.80 1.31 -14.19
CA ALA A 131 0.78 0.26 -14.16
C ALA A 131 1.31 -1.16 -13.88
N SER A 132 2.55 -1.46 -14.31
CA SER A 132 3.19 -2.76 -14.10
C SER A 132 3.53 -3.07 -12.64
N ARG A 133 3.54 -2.06 -11.75
CA ARG A 133 3.76 -2.24 -10.31
C ARG A 133 2.52 -2.71 -9.57
N PHE A 134 1.34 -2.47 -10.14
CA PHE A 134 0.11 -2.81 -9.46
C PHE A 134 -0.14 -4.31 -9.50
N VAL A 135 -0.22 -4.93 -8.32
CA VAL A 135 -0.61 -6.34 -8.18
C VAL A 135 -2.12 -6.52 -8.21
N GLY A 136 -2.87 -5.44 -8.08
CA GLY A 136 -4.33 -5.42 -8.21
C GLY A 136 -4.96 -4.11 -7.77
N ALA A 137 -6.29 -4.12 -7.71
CA ALA A 137 -7.11 -3.06 -7.15
C ALA A 137 -8.19 -3.67 -6.26
N VAL A 138 -8.61 -2.94 -5.24
CA VAL A 138 -9.71 -3.31 -4.34
C VAL A 138 -10.71 -2.16 -4.26
N THR A 139 -12.00 -2.49 -4.26
CA THR A 139 -13.07 -1.51 -4.07
C THR A 139 -13.40 -1.33 -2.59
N LEU A 140 -13.55 -0.07 -2.17
CA LEU A 140 -13.96 0.36 -0.83
C LEU A 140 -15.36 0.99 -0.84
#